data_AF-A0A9D7K3R3-F1
#
_entry.id   AF-A0A9D7K3R3-F1
#
_cell.length_a   1.000
_cell.length_b   1.000
_cell.length_c   1.000
_cell.angle_alpha   90.00
_cell.angle_beta   90.00
_cell.angle_gamma   90.00
#
_symmetry.space_group_name_H-M   'P 1'
#
loop_
_entity.id
_entity.type
_entity.pdbx_description
1 polymer ?
#
loop_
_entity_poly.entity_id
_entity_poly.type
_entity_poly.pdbx_seq_one_letter_code
_entity_poly.pdbx_strand_id
1 'polypeptide(L)'
;MLTAKRQVLIEATIVEVNLSEGYKQGIDWSALKLGTKGFELRQAPTAGLASNNPLNIFTLNYINPTSKIGNIAAEISLLQSFGTVKVLSSPKLSVMNNQTATLKVADNKVYFIVKADTTTNSNFSSTTFTTTPQSVSVGFIMNVTPHITDSNDVTINLRPSITRITGYVNDPNPSLAQAGVANRVPEIQTREMESII
;
A
#
# COMPACT_ATOMS: atom_id res chain seq x y z
N MET A 1 29.72 12.50 -39.25
CA MET A 1 29.94 12.71 -37.79
C MET A 1 28.82 13.56 -37.16
N LEU A 2 27.54 13.18 -37.30
CA LEU A 2 26.40 13.95 -36.76
C LEU A 2 25.70 13.27 -35.56
N THR A 3 26.08 12.04 -35.22
CA THR A 3 25.44 11.22 -34.17
C THR A 3 25.91 11.53 -32.75
N ALA A 4 27.07 12.17 -32.56
CA ALA A 4 27.67 12.45 -31.25
C ALA A 4 26.98 13.56 -30.44
N LYS A 5 26.06 14.34 -31.05
CA LYS A 5 25.31 15.42 -30.39
C LYS A 5 23.82 15.11 -30.17
N ARG A 6 23.37 13.88 -30.46
CA ARG A 6 21.97 13.52 -30.26
C ARG A 6 21.70 13.27 -28.77
N GLN A 7 20.64 13.88 -28.26
CA GLN A 7 20.16 13.73 -26.89
C GLN A 7 18.74 13.18 -26.89
N VAL A 8 18.41 12.41 -25.86
CA VAL A 8 17.07 11.89 -25.61
C VAL A 8 16.59 12.46 -24.29
N LEU A 9 15.44 13.11 -24.32
CA LEU A 9 14.71 13.48 -23.10
C LEU A 9 13.82 12.31 -22.71
N ILE A 10 13.97 11.84 -21.49
CA ILE A 10 13.27 10.69 -20.92
C ILE A 10 12.38 11.20 -19.81
N GLU A 11 11.09 10.92 -19.91
CA GLU A 11 10.09 11.22 -18.90
C GLU A 11 9.44 9.91 -18.47
N ALA A 12 9.57 9.57 -17.19
CA ALA A 12 8.96 8.37 -16.62
C ALA A 12 7.76 8.80 -15.78
N THR A 13 6.65 8.08 -15.83
CA THR A 13 5.51 8.29 -14.92
C THR A 13 5.26 7.01 -14.13
N ILE A 14 5.35 7.09 -12.81
CA ILE A 14 5.14 5.94 -11.92
C ILE A 14 3.79 6.09 -11.24
N VAL A 15 2.94 5.09 -11.44
CA VAL A 15 1.57 5.04 -10.92
C VAL A 15 1.45 3.90 -9.92
N GLU A 16 1.18 4.23 -8.66
CA GLU A 16 0.86 3.25 -7.64
C GLU A 16 -0.66 3.13 -7.51
N VAL A 17 -1.18 1.92 -7.74
CA VAL A 17 -2.60 1.62 -7.54
C VAL A 17 -2.73 0.87 -6.23
N ASN A 18 -3.39 1.48 -5.25
CA ASN A 18 -3.80 0.79 -4.03
C ASN A 18 -5.26 0.37 -4.20
N LEU A 19 -5.47 -0.92 -4.44
CA LEU A 19 -6.81 -1.47 -4.66
C LEU A 19 -7.46 -1.74 -3.31
N SER A 20 -8.36 -0.86 -2.89
CA SER A 20 -9.33 -1.14 -1.82
C SER A 20 -10.64 -1.61 -2.47
N GLU A 21 -11.00 -2.88 -2.31
CA GLU A 21 -12.14 -3.49 -3.00
C GLU A 21 -13.52 -3.08 -2.42
N GLY A 22 -14.48 -2.76 -3.31
CA GLY A 22 -15.94 -2.76 -3.05
C GLY A 22 -16.81 -2.27 -4.24
N TYR A 23 -18.07 -2.75 -4.41
CA TYR A 23 -19.22 -2.10 -5.13
C TYR A 23 -20.60 -1.95 -4.35
N LYS A 24 -21.23 -0.73 -4.20
CA LYS A 24 -22.39 -0.19 -3.34
C LYS A 24 -23.16 0.71 -4.30
N GLN A 25 -24.17 0.16 -4.93
CA GLN A 25 -25.24 0.95 -5.53
C GLN A 25 -26.47 0.84 -4.62
N GLY A 26 -27.11 1.95 -4.27
CA GLY A 26 -28.31 1.96 -3.43
C GLY A 26 -29.46 2.60 -4.18
N ILE A 27 -30.57 1.89 -4.33
CA ILE A 27 -31.86 2.46 -4.71
C ILE A 27 -32.64 2.66 -3.40
N ASP A 28 -33.14 3.88 -3.17
CA ASP A 28 -33.97 4.19 -2.01
C ASP A 28 -35.38 3.63 -2.23
N TRP A 29 -35.65 2.49 -1.60
CA TRP A 29 -36.95 1.80 -1.65
C TRP A 29 -37.85 2.16 -0.46
N SER A 30 -37.53 3.20 0.32
CA SER A 30 -38.32 3.62 1.50
C SER A 30 -39.76 4.03 1.17
N ALA A 31 -40.07 4.24 -0.11
CA ALA A 31 -41.40 4.56 -0.63
C ALA A 31 -42.34 3.34 -0.82
N LEU A 32 -41.85 2.10 -0.69
CA LEU A 32 -42.63 0.89 -0.99
C LEU A 32 -43.34 0.33 0.26
N LYS A 33 -44.18 1.16 0.91
CA LYS A 33 -45.06 0.72 2.01
C LYS A 33 -46.39 0.22 1.47
N LEU A 34 -46.54 -1.09 1.29
CA LEU A 34 -47.82 -1.74 0.92
C LEU A 34 -48.63 -2.12 2.17
N GLY A 35 -49.19 -1.12 2.88
CA GLY A 35 -50.25 -1.32 3.87
C GLY A 35 -49.94 -2.16 5.12
N THR A 36 -50.98 -2.63 5.82
CA THR A 36 -50.93 -3.31 7.14
C THR A 36 -50.67 -4.83 7.06
N LYS A 37 -50.59 -5.40 5.85
CA LYS A 37 -50.23 -6.79 5.57
C LYS A 37 -49.41 -6.82 4.30
N GLY A 38 -48.18 -7.33 4.34
CA GLY A 38 -47.34 -7.36 3.14
C GLY A 38 -45.85 -7.41 3.42
N PHE A 39 -45.08 -7.10 2.38
CA PHE A 39 -43.63 -6.95 2.45
C PHE A 39 -43.28 -5.57 3.03
N GLU A 40 -42.41 -5.57 4.03
CA GLU A 40 -41.85 -4.38 4.65
C GLU A 40 -40.34 -4.41 4.43
N LEU A 41 -39.80 -3.40 3.74
CA LEU A 41 -38.36 -3.19 3.69
C LEU A 41 -37.98 -2.19 4.78
N ARG A 42 -37.21 -2.63 5.78
CA ARG A 42 -36.70 -1.77 6.86
C ARG A 42 -35.19 -1.64 6.76
N GLN A 43 -34.73 -0.40 6.75
CA GLN A 43 -33.35 -0.08 7.11
C GLN A 43 -33.26 -0.11 8.65
N ALA A 44 -32.68 -1.17 9.21
CA ALA A 44 -32.54 -1.29 10.65
C ALA A 44 -31.31 -0.47 11.11
N PRO A 45 -31.44 0.47 12.07
CA PRO A 45 -30.30 0.81 12.89
C PRO A 45 -29.89 -0.44 13.66
N THR A 46 -28.58 -0.63 13.85
CA THR A 46 -27.86 -1.81 14.35
C THR A 46 -28.26 -2.36 15.73
N ALA A 47 -29.42 -1.98 16.28
CA ALA A 47 -29.92 -2.40 17.57
C ALA A 47 -31.24 -3.17 17.43
N GLY A 48 -31.19 -4.50 17.47
CA GLY A 48 -32.38 -5.33 17.67
C GLY A 48 -32.42 -6.69 16.97
N LEU A 49 -31.46 -7.00 16.10
CA LEU A 49 -31.33 -8.33 15.50
C LEU A 49 -29.99 -8.92 15.90
N ALA A 50 -30.00 -10.20 16.30
CA ALA A 50 -28.79 -10.96 16.60
C ALA A 50 -28.04 -11.30 15.30
N SER A 51 -27.48 -10.30 14.63
CA SER A 51 -26.52 -10.52 13.55
C SER A 51 -25.12 -10.11 14.03
N ASN A 52 -24.15 -11.00 13.87
CA ASN A 52 -22.75 -10.77 14.22
C ASN A 52 -22.04 -9.84 13.21
N ASN A 53 -22.78 -9.08 12.39
CA ASN A 53 -22.20 -8.25 11.34
C ASN A 53 -22.78 -6.82 11.38
N PRO A 54 -22.00 -5.81 11.80
CA PRO A 54 -22.46 -4.42 11.95
C PRO A 54 -22.74 -3.69 10.62
N LEU A 55 -22.74 -4.40 9.49
CA LEU A 55 -22.86 -3.84 8.13
C LEU A 55 -24.20 -4.18 7.44
N ASN A 56 -25.16 -4.73 8.17
CA ASN A 56 -26.44 -5.20 7.63
C ASN A 56 -27.45 -4.04 7.57
N ILE A 57 -27.51 -3.35 6.44
CA ILE A 57 -28.27 -2.09 6.32
C ILE A 57 -29.73 -2.33 5.87
N PHE A 58 -30.10 -3.48 5.31
CA PHE A 58 -31.49 -3.74 4.87
C PHE A 58 -32.01 -5.11 5.28
N THR A 59 -33.23 -5.13 5.84
CA THR A 59 -33.99 -6.34 6.13
C THR A 59 -35.34 -6.28 5.40
N LEU A 60 -35.63 -7.30 4.60
CA LEU A 60 -36.92 -7.54 3.98
C LEU A 60 -37.74 -8.46 4.90
N ASN A 61 -38.79 -7.92 5.51
CA ASN A 61 -39.68 -8.66 6.38
C ASN A 61 -41.02 -8.90 5.67
N TYR A 62 -41.57 -10.10 5.82
CA TYR A 62 -42.95 -10.41 5.48
C TYR A 62 -43.70 -10.69 6.77
N ILE A 63 -44.70 -9.85 7.07
CA ILE A 63 -45.47 -9.93 8.31
C ILE A 63 -46.90 -10.37 7.99
N ASN A 64 -47.29 -11.56 8.45
CA ASN A 64 -48.65 -12.07 8.32
C ASN A 64 -49.08 -12.81 9.60
N PRO A 65 -49.78 -12.13 10.52
CA PRO A 65 -50.17 -12.70 11.82
C PRO A 65 -51.22 -13.82 11.72
N THR A 66 -51.76 -14.09 10.53
CA THR A 66 -52.78 -15.12 10.28
C THR A 66 -52.26 -16.34 9.51
N SER A 67 -50.98 -16.37 9.16
CA SER A 67 -50.37 -17.45 8.37
C SER A 67 -49.85 -18.60 9.25
N LYS A 68 -50.09 -19.85 8.85
CA LYS A 68 -49.53 -21.06 9.50
C LYS A 68 -48.00 -21.16 9.39
N ILE A 69 -47.40 -20.40 8.48
CA ILE A 69 -45.96 -20.47 8.10
C ILE A 69 -45.12 -19.43 8.86
N GLY A 70 -45.75 -18.50 9.61
CA GLY A 70 -45.04 -17.44 10.36
C GLY A 70 -44.51 -16.29 9.50
N ASN A 71 -43.69 -15.43 10.10
CA ASN A 71 -43.05 -14.27 9.44
C ASN A 71 -41.70 -14.67 8.82
N ILE A 72 -41.35 -14.10 7.67
CA ILE A 72 -40.09 -14.37 6.96
C ILE A 72 -39.24 -13.09 6.98
N ALA A 73 -37.96 -13.20 7.34
CA ALA A 73 -37.00 -12.10 7.30
C ALA A 73 -35.80 -12.48 6.40
N ALA A 74 -35.46 -11.62 5.44
CA ALA A 74 -34.29 -11.76 4.57
C ALA A 74 -33.42 -10.52 4.68
N GLU A 75 -32.10 -10.68 4.58
CA GLU A 75 -31.14 -9.60 4.75
C GLU A 75 -30.42 -9.29 3.44
N ILE A 76 -30.22 -8.01 3.13
CA ILE A 76 -29.57 -7.54 1.90
C ILE A 76 -28.42 -6.59 2.27
N SER A 77 -27.21 -6.93 1.83
CA SER A 77 -25.99 -6.12 2.02
C SER A 77 -25.33 -5.80 0.67
N LEU A 78 -25.06 -4.52 0.41
CA LEU A 78 -24.35 -4.01 -0.79
C LEU A 78 -23.16 -3.14 -0.32
N LEU A 79 -21.95 -3.17 -0.96
CA LEU A 79 -20.69 -2.49 -0.52
C LEU A 79 -19.69 -1.95 -1.61
N GLN A 80 -19.60 -0.64 -2.02
CA GLN A 80 -18.71 0.13 -2.97
C GLN A 80 -17.49 0.71 -2.32
N SER A 81 -16.37 0.46 -2.97
CA SER A 81 -15.06 1.05 -2.83
C SER A 81 -14.34 0.86 -4.19
N PHE A 82 -14.14 1.96 -4.92
CA PHE A 82 -13.19 1.97 -6.03
C PHE A 82 -11.78 2.22 -5.48
N GLY A 83 -10.77 1.57 -6.07
CA GLY A 83 -9.37 1.76 -5.67
C GLY A 83 -8.89 3.21 -5.88
N THR A 84 -8.00 3.67 -5.01
CA THR A 84 -7.37 5.00 -5.14
C THR A 84 -6.05 4.86 -5.90
N VAL A 85 -5.91 5.57 -7.02
CA VAL A 85 -4.65 5.67 -7.77
C VAL A 85 -3.86 6.86 -7.25
N LYS A 86 -2.62 6.63 -6.82
CA LYS A 86 -1.70 7.69 -6.39
C LYS A 86 -0.51 7.74 -7.35
N VAL A 87 -0.34 8.85 -8.04
CA VAL A 87 0.82 9.10 -8.90
C VAL A 87 1.96 9.62 -8.04
N LEU A 88 3.13 8.99 -8.11
CA LEU A 88 4.22 9.28 -7.18
C LEU A 88 5.20 10.34 -7.70
N SER A 89 5.30 10.57 -9.02
CA SER A 89 5.91 11.75 -9.70
C SER A 89 6.27 11.40 -11.15
N SER A 90 6.54 12.42 -11.98
CA SER A 90 7.05 12.29 -13.36
C SER A 90 8.46 12.87 -13.52
N PRO A 91 9.53 12.17 -13.11
CA PRO A 91 10.88 12.69 -13.26
C PRO A 91 11.31 12.77 -14.73
N LYS A 92 12.14 13.78 -15.03
CA LYS A 92 12.69 14.04 -16.36
C LYS A 92 14.22 13.95 -16.34
N LEU A 93 14.79 13.29 -17.35
CA LEU A 93 16.24 13.10 -17.50
C LEU A 93 16.62 13.30 -18.98
N SER A 94 17.61 14.14 -19.27
CA SER A 94 18.18 14.26 -20.62
C SER A 94 19.50 13.50 -20.69
N VAL A 95 19.65 12.64 -21.70
CA VAL A 95 20.79 11.72 -21.82
C VAL A 95 21.35 11.78 -23.24
N MET A 96 22.68 11.69 -23.38
CA MET A 96 23.33 11.62 -24.68
C MET A 96 23.22 10.21 -25.29
N ASN A 97 23.22 10.13 -26.62
CA ASN A 97 23.24 8.86 -27.33
C ASN A 97 24.42 7.98 -26.89
N ASN A 98 24.15 6.70 -26.60
CA ASN A 98 25.10 5.70 -26.10
C ASN A 98 25.76 6.03 -24.75
N GLN A 99 25.26 7.03 -24.01
CA GLN A 99 25.76 7.38 -22.69
C GLN A 99 24.80 6.85 -21.63
N THR A 100 25.31 6.04 -20.70
CA THR A 100 24.51 5.63 -19.54
C THR A 100 24.35 6.82 -18.59
N ALA A 101 23.11 7.04 -18.14
CA ALA A 101 22.79 8.00 -17.10
C ALA A 101 21.98 7.32 -15.99
N THR A 102 22.17 7.82 -14.77
CA THR A 102 21.45 7.35 -13.59
C THR A 102 20.60 8.48 -13.04
N LEU A 103 19.32 8.19 -12.85
CA LEU A 103 18.37 9.04 -12.14
C LEU A 103 18.14 8.43 -10.75
N LYS A 104 18.46 9.17 -9.69
CA LYS A 104 18.20 8.76 -8.29
C LYS A 104 17.36 9.83 -7.60
N VAL A 105 16.17 9.44 -7.16
CA VAL A 105 15.23 10.24 -6.37
C VAL A 105 14.88 9.43 -5.12
N ALA A 106 15.68 9.58 -4.07
CA ALA A 106 15.53 8.78 -2.87
C ALA A 106 15.81 9.60 -1.60
N ASP A 107 15.07 9.30 -0.55
CA ASP A 107 15.29 9.79 0.80
C ASP A 107 16.13 8.80 1.59
N ASN A 108 17.15 9.28 2.30
CA ASN A 108 17.92 8.44 3.21
C ASN A 108 17.22 8.38 4.56
N LYS A 109 16.75 7.20 4.95
CA LYS A 109 16.14 6.95 6.26
C LYS A 109 17.21 6.34 7.17
N VAL A 110 17.47 7.01 8.28
CA VAL A 110 18.44 6.56 9.29
C VAL A 110 17.70 5.74 10.34
N TYR A 111 18.26 4.59 10.68
CA TYR A 111 17.85 3.74 11.79
C TYR A 111 19.09 3.30 12.57
N PHE A 112 18.89 2.75 13.76
CA PHE A 112 19.99 2.38 14.64
C PHE A 112 19.96 0.90 14.95
N ILE A 113 21.12 0.25 14.85
CA ILE A 113 21.30 -1.12 15.34
C ILE A 113 21.88 -1.03 16.75
N VAL A 114 21.21 -1.65 17.71
CA VAL A 114 21.63 -1.64 19.12
C VAL A 114 22.12 -3.01 19.52
N LYS A 115 23.41 -3.12 19.82
CA LYS A 115 24.01 -4.33 20.36
C LYS A 115 24.14 -4.21 21.88
N ALA A 116 23.62 -5.19 22.62
CA ALA A 116 23.78 -5.31 24.06
C ALA A 116 24.74 -6.47 24.37
N ASP A 117 25.91 -6.16 24.92
CA ASP A 117 26.89 -7.15 25.35
C ASP A 117 26.86 -7.22 26.88
N THR A 118 26.40 -8.36 27.42
CA THR A 118 26.32 -8.58 28.87
C THR A 118 27.52 -9.41 29.32
N THR A 119 28.38 -8.84 30.14
CA THR A 119 29.46 -9.59 30.81
C THR A 119 29.03 -9.91 32.23
N THR A 120 29.11 -11.20 32.59
CA THR A 120 28.72 -11.69 33.91
C THR A 120 29.95 -12.26 34.60
N ASN A 121 30.31 -11.72 35.76
CA ASN A 121 31.39 -12.24 36.59
C ASN A 121 30.90 -12.44 38.01
N SER A 122 30.73 -13.71 38.41
CA SER A 122 30.43 -14.31 39.73
C SER A 122 29.35 -13.67 40.63
N ASN A 123 29.26 -12.33 40.73
CA ASN A 123 28.23 -11.55 41.44
C ASN A 123 27.85 -10.21 40.76
N PHE A 124 28.48 -9.83 39.64
CA PHE A 124 28.20 -8.60 38.90
C PHE A 124 27.83 -8.92 37.45
N SER A 125 26.75 -8.31 36.97
CA SER A 125 26.37 -8.32 35.55
C SER A 125 26.41 -6.88 35.05
N SER A 126 27.24 -6.61 34.04
CA SER A 126 27.31 -5.30 33.38
C SER A 126 26.90 -5.47 31.93
N THR A 127 25.94 -4.66 31.49
CA THR A 127 25.49 -4.63 30.09
C THR A 127 26.02 -3.37 29.42
N THR A 128 26.78 -3.53 28.35
CA THR A 128 27.26 -2.41 27.52
C THR A 128 26.40 -2.31 26.27
N PHE A 129 25.89 -1.11 25.99
CA PHE A 129 25.08 -0.83 24.80
C PHE A 129 25.93 -0.12 23.75
N THR A 130 26.02 -0.71 22.56
CA THR A 130 26.66 -0.07 21.39
C THR A 130 25.59 0.24 20.35
N THR A 131 25.47 1.51 19.97
CA THR A 131 24.50 1.97 18.98
C THR A 131 25.22 2.38 17.70
N THR A 132 24.88 1.76 16.57
CA THR A 132 25.48 2.07 15.27
C THR A 132 24.43 2.64 14.32
N PRO A 133 24.62 3.87 13.79
CA PRO A 133 23.72 4.42 12.79
C PRO A 133 23.85 3.63 11.48
N GLN A 134 22.71 3.30 10.86
CA GLN A 134 22.59 2.73 9.53
C GLN A 134 21.63 3.58 8.71
N SER A 135 21.89 3.68 7.41
CA SER A 135 21.06 4.44 6.49
C SER A 135 20.62 3.58 5.33
N VAL A 136 19.33 3.60 5.02
CA VAL A 136 18.78 2.98 3.82
C VAL A 136 18.19 4.07 2.91
N SER A 137 18.54 4.03 1.63
CA SER A 137 17.92 4.90 0.62
C SER A 137 16.58 4.32 0.19
N VAL A 138 15.51 5.08 0.37
CA VAL A 138 14.14 4.70 0.00
C VAL A 138 13.66 5.66 -1.06
N GLY A 139 13.28 5.14 -2.22
CA GLY A 139 12.79 5.93 -3.34
C GLY A 139 13.01 5.25 -4.67
N PHE A 140 13.17 6.03 -5.72
CA PHE A 140 13.28 5.59 -7.10
C PHE A 140 14.71 5.74 -7.63
N ILE A 141 15.23 4.71 -8.27
CA ILE A 141 16.50 4.73 -8.98
C ILE A 141 16.27 4.14 -10.36
N MET A 142 16.82 4.74 -11.41
CA MET A 142 16.71 4.23 -12.76
C MET A 142 18.02 4.45 -13.52
N ASN A 143 18.56 3.37 -14.07
CA ASN A 143 19.67 3.43 -15.02
C ASN A 143 19.12 3.37 -16.43
N VAL A 144 19.60 4.25 -17.30
CA VAL A 144 19.14 4.34 -18.68
C VAL A 144 20.29 4.51 -19.64
N THR A 145 20.28 3.75 -20.73
CA THR A 145 21.21 3.89 -21.84
C THR A 145 20.41 3.97 -23.14
N PRO A 146 20.28 5.16 -23.75
CA PRO A 146 19.61 5.31 -25.04
C PRO A 146 20.57 5.00 -26.19
N HIS A 147 20.04 4.44 -27.26
CA HIS A 147 20.70 4.20 -28.54
C HIS A 147 19.82 4.76 -29.65
N ILE A 148 20.34 5.69 -30.44
CA ILE A 148 19.61 6.32 -31.54
C ILE A 148 20.18 5.79 -32.85
N THR A 149 19.34 5.16 -33.66
CA THR A 149 19.69 4.65 -34.99
C THR A 149 19.77 5.77 -36.03
N ASP A 150 20.32 5.48 -37.20
CA ASP A 150 20.36 6.45 -38.31
C ASP A 150 18.95 6.76 -38.85
N SER A 151 18.02 5.81 -38.71
CA SER A 151 16.58 5.98 -38.99
C SER A 151 15.83 6.84 -37.97
N ASN A 152 16.54 7.36 -36.95
CA ASN A 152 16.00 8.20 -35.89
C ASN A 152 15.09 7.45 -34.89
N ASP A 153 15.12 6.12 -34.91
CA ASP A 153 14.50 5.28 -33.89
C ASP A 153 15.37 5.29 -32.62
N VAL A 154 14.71 5.26 -31.46
CA VAL A 154 15.38 5.27 -30.16
C VAL A 154 15.12 3.94 -29.47
N THR A 155 16.18 3.17 -29.26
CA THR A 155 16.16 1.97 -28.41
C THR A 155 16.72 2.35 -27.04
N ILE A 156 16.06 1.94 -25.96
CA ILE A 156 16.44 2.30 -24.60
C ILE A 156 16.60 1.04 -23.78
N ASN A 157 17.78 0.86 -23.17
CA ASN A 157 17.95 -0.10 -22.08
C ASN A 157 17.63 0.60 -20.76
N LEU A 158 16.63 0.09 -20.03
CA LEU A 158 16.19 0.64 -18.75
C LEU A 158 16.26 -0.40 -17.63
N ARG A 159 16.72 0.05 -16.46
CA ARG A 159 16.68 -0.73 -15.21
C ARG A 159 16.22 0.15 -14.04
N PRO A 160 14.91 0.30 -13.82
CA PRO A 160 14.37 0.98 -12.66
C PRO A 160 14.25 0.05 -11.45
N SER A 161 14.48 0.64 -10.28
CA SER A 161 14.36 0.06 -8.95
C SER A 161 13.56 1.04 -8.08
N ILE A 162 12.46 0.57 -7.50
CA ILE A 162 11.60 1.33 -6.59
C ILE A 162 11.69 0.69 -5.22
N THR A 163 12.07 1.48 -4.23
CA THR A 163 12.18 1.08 -2.83
C THR A 163 11.18 1.85 -2.00
N ARG A 164 10.40 1.16 -1.17
CA ARG A 164 9.46 1.78 -0.20
C ARG A 164 9.54 1.10 1.16
N ILE A 165 9.18 1.83 2.21
CA ILE A 165 9.00 1.26 3.55
C ILE A 165 7.59 0.67 3.64
N THR A 166 7.49 -0.62 3.97
CA THR A 166 6.19 -1.31 4.18
C THR A 166 5.74 -1.26 5.63
N GLY A 167 6.69 -1.17 6.56
CA GLY A 167 6.41 -1.16 7.99
C GLY A 167 7.66 -0.93 8.81
N TYR A 168 7.50 -1.04 10.13
CA TYR A 168 8.60 -1.02 11.08
C TYR A 168 8.46 -2.21 12.02
N VAL A 169 9.55 -2.92 12.24
CA VAL A 169 9.63 -4.02 13.20
C VAL A 169 10.44 -3.53 14.40
N ASN A 170 9.96 -3.83 15.60
CA ASN A 170 10.74 -3.55 16.81
C ASN A 170 11.91 -4.52 16.90
N ASP A 171 13.07 -4.01 17.29
CA ASP A 171 14.27 -4.79 17.57
C ASP A 171 13.95 -5.89 18.61
N PRO A 172 14.28 -7.17 18.35
CA PRO A 172 14.00 -8.27 19.26
C PRO A 172 14.92 -8.27 20.51
N ASN A 173 15.83 -7.32 20.65
CA ASN A 173 16.76 -7.26 21.78
C ASN A 173 16.01 -7.20 23.14
N PRO A 174 16.16 -8.23 24.01
CA PRO A 174 15.42 -8.33 25.26
C PRO A 174 15.76 -7.22 26.27
N SER A 175 16.99 -6.68 26.20
CA SER A 175 17.41 -5.57 27.08
C SER A 175 16.67 -4.26 26.76
N LEU A 176 16.35 -4.02 25.48
CA LEU A 176 15.56 -2.86 25.06
C LEU A 176 14.08 -3.03 25.43
N ALA A 177 13.55 -4.24 25.31
CA ALA A 177 12.19 -4.58 25.75
C ALA A 177 12.03 -4.39 27.28
N GLN A 178 13.02 -4.79 28.07
CA GLN A 178 13.02 -4.61 29.53
C GLN A 178 13.13 -3.13 29.94
N ALA A 179 13.82 -2.31 29.15
CA ALA A 179 13.92 -0.86 29.36
C ALA A 179 12.71 -0.07 28.82
N GLY A 180 11.74 -0.73 28.17
CA GLY A 180 10.58 -0.07 27.56
C GLY A 180 10.93 0.82 26.36
N VAL A 181 12.11 0.64 25.74
CA VAL A 181 12.56 1.43 24.60
C VAL A 181 12.24 0.70 23.30
N ALA A 182 11.36 1.29 22.49
CA ALA A 182 11.02 0.74 21.17
C ALA A 182 12.04 1.20 20.11
N ASN A 183 13.01 0.35 19.78
CA ASN A 183 13.89 0.56 18.62
C ASN A 183 13.19 0.04 17.36
N ARG A 184 12.81 0.94 16.44
CA ARG A 184 12.07 0.59 15.22
C ARG A 184 13.00 0.50 14.02
N VAL A 185 13.10 -0.69 13.43
CA VAL A 185 13.86 -0.94 12.20
C VAL A 185 12.90 -0.94 11.01
N PRO A 186 13.19 -0.21 9.92
CA PRO A 186 12.31 -0.16 8.76
C PRO A 186 12.33 -1.49 8.00
N GLU A 187 11.15 -1.98 7.62
CA GLU A 187 10.99 -3.05 6.65
C GLU A 187 10.89 -2.45 5.24
N ILE A 188 11.71 -2.96 4.33
CA ILE A 188 11.90 -2.38 3.00
C ILE A 188 11.41 -3.37 1.95
N GLN A 189 10.56 -2.87 1.04
CA GLN A 189 10.19 -3.58 -0.17
C GLN A 189 10.85 -2.91 -1.38
N THR A 190 11.57 -3.71 -2.15
CA THR A 190 12.20 -3.29 -3.41
C THR A 190 11.49 -3.97 -4.58
N ARG A 191 11.22 -3.19 -5.64
CA ARG A 191 10.70 -3.67 -6.92
C ARG A 191 11.66 -3.30 -8.01
N GLU A 192 12.16 -4.28 -8.74
CA GLU A 192 13.12 -4.09 -9.82
C GLU A 192 12.56 -4.65 -11.11
N MET A 193 12.90 -3.99 -12.22
CA MET A 193 12.61 -4.47 -13.56
C MET A 193 13.76 -4.12 -14.49
N GLU A 194 13.93 -4.91 -15.53
CA GLU A 194 14.87 -4.68 -16.61
C GLU A 194 14.11 -4.83 -17.92
N SER A 195 14.27 -3.87 -18.82
CA SER A 195 13.60 -3.89 -20.11
C SER A 195 14.45 -3.21 -21.18
N ILE A 196 14.23 -3.64 -22.41
CA ILE A 196 14.65 -2.92 -23.61
C ILE A 196 13.37 -2.49 -24.32
N ILE A 197 13.28 -1.23 -24.69
CA ILE A 197 12.14 -0.63 -25.41
C ILE A 197 12.60 0.11 -26.66
#